data_AF-A0A365N9J8-F1
#
_entry.id   AF-A0A365N9J8-F1
#
_cell.length_a   1.000
_cell.length_b   1.000
_cell.length_c   1.000
_cell.angle_alpha   90.00
_cell.angle_beta   90.00
_cell.angle_gamma   90.00
#
_symmetry.space_group_name_H-M   'P 1'
#
loop_
_entity.id
_entity.type
_entity.pdbx_description
1 polymer ?
#
loop_
_entity_poly.entity_id
_entity_poly.type
_entity_poly.pdbx_seq_one_letter_code
_entity_poly.pdbx_strand_id
1 'polypeptide(L)'
;MINGQKHSQSPHGEQNQARRKRRCDRGQSMTCAQLNERLNDPECASKVFQPKAGELYLVYRKQSQCWLAALLLPLTDLKSVGISATLESLGLSRKAPSCVTYNVNSGEFEWRDEYRDGGRLSHERKFPIIYFSSSKFPECSAIGWVPAKDLRLQDESTLQPSAVPYCGVARAFMKRRTSRRIAEDKVRDLNSLLSMTPAHFFNFIVDSD
;
A
#
# COMPACT_ATOMS: atom_id res chain seq x y z
N MET A 1 12.26 80.20 -12.72
CA MET A 1 11.25 79.19 -13.07
C MET A 1 11.89 77.80 -13.01
N ILE A 2 11.45 77.03 -12.01
CA ILE A 2 11.25 75.56 -11.93
C ILE A 2 12.43 74.58 -12.16
N ASN A 3 12.67 73.79 -11.10
CA ASN A 3 13.51 72.60 -10.96
C ASN A 3 13.24 71.48 -11.97
N GLY A 4 14.29 70.69 -12.25
CA GLY A 4 14.17 69.38 -12.90
C GLY A 4 15.21 68.38 -12.38
N GLN A 5 14.94 67.75 -11.24
CA GLN A 5 15.62 66.51 -10.83
C GLN A 5 15.20 65.35 -11.76
N LYS A 6 16.15 64.57 -12.26
CA LYS A 6 15.91 63.18 -12.68
C LYS A 6 16.68 62.25 -11.74
N HIS A 7 15.92 61.59 -10.88
CA HIS A 7 16.38 60.51 -10.01
C HIS A 7 16.72 59.26 -10.83
N SER A 8 17.87 58.67 -10.50
CA SER A 8 18.27 57.30 -10.84
C SER A 8 17.20 56.28 -10.44
N GLN A 9 16.85 55.38 -11.35
CA GLN A 9 16.20 54.13 -11.01
C GLN A 9 17.24 53.00 -11.06
N SER A 10 17.46 52.40 -9.88
CA SER A 10 18.37 51.30 -9.62
C SER A 10 17.71 49.95 -9.98
N PRO A 11 18.43 48.98 -10.57
CA PRO A 11 17.89 47.70 -11.03
C PRO A 11 17.78 46.66 -9.89
N HIS A 12 17.13 47.02 -8.77
CA HIS A 12 17.12 46.18 -7.57
C HIS A 12 15.84 45.33 -7.36
N GLY A 13 14.90 45.37 -8.32
CA GLY A 13 13.56 44.75 -8.18
C GLY A 13 13.43 43.28 -8.62
N GLU A 14 14.18 42.82 -9.62
CA GLU A 14 13.88 41.53 -10.27
C GLU A 14 14.60 40.32 -9.66
N GLN A 15 15.81 40.48 -9.12
CA GLN A 15 16.55 39.35 -8.52
C GLN A 15 15.91 38.83 -7.22
N ASN A 16 15.16 39.68 -6.50
CA ASN A 16 14.49 39.30 -5.26
C ASN A 16 13.19 38.51 -5.48
N GLN A 17 12.54 38.64 -6.64
CA GLN A 17 11.39 37.79 -7.00
C GLN A 17 11.82 36.38 -7.44
N ALA A 18 12.92 36.27 -8.20
CA ALA A 18 13.46 34.97 -8.61
C ALA A 18 14.05 34.16 -7.43
N ARG A 19 14.61 34.83 -6.40
CA ARG A 19 15.09 34.16 -5.17
C ARG A 19 13.97 33.80 -4.19
N ARG A 20 12.87 34.57 -4.14
CA ARG A 20 11.68 34.20 -3.35
C ARG A 20 10.91 33.01 -3.93
N LYS A 21 10.98 32.79 -5.25
CA LYS A 21 10.29 31.67 -5.90
C LYS A 21 10.99 30.31 -5.77
N ARG A 22 12.27 30.27 -5.33
CA ARG A 22 13.05 29.02 -5.18
C ARG A 22 13.13 28.50 -3.74
N ARG A 23 12.33 29.05 -2.82
CA ARG A 23 12.37 28.70 -1.40
C ARG A 23 11.00 28.31 -0.82
N CYS A 24 10.14 27.62 -1.59
CA CYS A 24 8.89 27.02 -1.10
C CYS A 24 8.51 25.65 -1.74
N ASP A 25 9.44 24.92 -2.38
CA ASP A 25 9.17 23.59 -2.95
C ASP A 25 9.61 22.41 -2.07
N ARG A 26 9.81 22.65 -0.76
CA ARG A 26 9.84 21.57 0.24
C ARG A 26 8.44 21.41 0.83
N GLY A 27 7.67 20.48 0.27
CA GLY A 27 6.50 19.91 0.95
C GLY A 27 5.16 20.57 0.66
N GLN A 28 4.81 20.83 -0.60
CA GLN A 28 3.40 21.07 -0.91
C GLN A 28 2.60 19.79 -0.65
N SER A 29 1.71 19.90 0.33
CA SER A 29 0.71 18.92 0.70
C SER A 29 -0.20 18.67 -0.50
N MET A 30 -0.14 17.47 -1.09
CA MET A 30 -0.95 17.13 -2.26
C MET A 30 -2.41 16.95 -1.85
N THR A 31 -3.35 17.47 -2.63
CA THR A 31 -4.79 17.24 -2.43
C THR A 31 -5.25 15.94 -3.12
N CYS A 32 -6.43 15.42 -2.76
CA CYS A 32 -7.04 14.27 -3.45
C CYS A 32 -7.14 14.46 -4.97
N ALA A 33 -7.44 15.68 -5.45
CA ALA A 33 -7.56 15.98 -6.87
C ALA A 33 -6.21 15.91 -7.59
N GLN A 34 -5.18 16.51 -7.01
CA GLN A 34 -3.81 16.47 -7.55
C GLN A 34 -3.24 15.04 -7.56
N LEU A 35 -3.57 14.23 -6.54
CA LEU A 35 -3.20 12.81 -6.50
C LEU A 35 -3.89 12.03 -7.63
N ASN A 36 -5.14 12.37 -7.92
CA ASN A 36 -5.87 11.75 -9.01
C ASN A 36 -5.26 12.06 -10.38
N GLU A 37 -4.84 13.29 -10.63
CA GLU A 37 -4.14 13.66 -11.87
C GLU A 37 -2.84 12.85 -12.03
N ARG A 38 -2.04 12.75 -10.97
CA ARG A 38 -0.78 11.97 -11.00
C ARG A 38 -0.98 10.49 -11.24
N LEU A 39 -1.98 9.86 -10.60
CA LEU A 39 -2.19 8.41 -10.69
C LEU A 39 -2.94 7.96 -11.96
N ASN A 40 -3.52 8.91 -12.69
CA ASN A 40 -4.12 8.68 -14.01
C ASN A 40 -3.13 8.93 -15.16
N ASP A 41 -1.87 9.28 -14.87
CA ASP A 41 -0.84 9.38 -15.89
C ASP A 41 -0.58 7.99 -16.52
N PRO A 42 -0.77 7.84 -17.85
CA PRO A 42 -0.58 6.57 -18.55
C PRO A 42 0.84 6.01 -18.43
N GLU A 43 1.85 6.85 -18.15
CA GLU A 43 3.23 6.40 -17.95
C GLU A 43 3.39 5.56 -16.67
N CYS A 44 2.53 5.80 -15.66
CA CYS A 44 2.49 5.05 -14.40
C CYS A 44 1.67 3.74 -14.48
N ALA A 45 0.92 3.54 -15.58
CA ALA A 45 -0.07 2.46 -15.71
C ALA A 45 0.46 1.17 -16.35
N SER A 46 1.75 1.09 -16.69
CA SER A 46 2.28 0.16 -17.70
C SER A 46 3.13 -1.01 -17.18
N LYS A 47 3.19 -1.27 -15.87
CA LYS A 47 3.91 -2.45 -15.35
C LYS A 47 2.97 -3.64 -15.22
N VAL A 48 3.37 -4.81 -15.73
CA VAL A 48 2.73 -6.11 -15.45
C VAL A 48 2.72 -6.27 -13.94
N PHE A 49 1.57 -5.97 -13.37
CA PHE A 49 1.42 -5.78 -11.94
C PHE A 49 0.90 -7.10 -11.36
N GLN A 50 1.77 -7.83 -10.68
CA GLN A 50 1.37 -8.96 -9.82
C GLN A 50 1.18 -8.39 -8.40
N PRO A 51 -0.06 -8.14 -7.96
CA PRO A 51 -0.31 -7.62 -6.63
C PRO A 51 0.14 -8.62 -5.58
N LYS A 52 0.81 -8.14 -4.54
CA LYS A 52 1.34 -8.99 -3.48
C LYS A 52 0.49 -8.85 -2.24
N ALA A 53 0.08 -9.99 -1.69
CA ALA A 53 -0.76 -10.04 -0.51
C ALA A 53 -0.14 -9.31 0.67
N GLY A 54 -0.95 -8.47 1.29
CA GLY A 54 -0.62 -7.70 2.45
C GLY A 54 0.32 -6.53 2.22
N GLU A 55 0.61 -6.18 0.97
CA GLU A 55 1.17 -4.86 0.64
C GLU A 55 0.06 -3.80 0.62
N LEU A 56 0.50 -2.54 0.66
CA LEU A 56 -0.35 -1.37 0.67
C LEU A 56 -0.56 -0.85 -0.76
N TYR A 57 -1.81 -0.51 -1.06
CA TYR A 57 -2.22 0.01 -2.36
C TYR A 57 -3.05 1.28 -2.20
N LEU A 58 -3.01 2.14 -3.22
CA LEU A 58 -4.04 3.15 -3.45
C LEU A 58 -5.06 2.60 -4.43
N VAL A 59 -6.33 2.81 -4.08
CA VAL A 59 -7.48 2.42 -4.90
C VAL A 59 -8.45 3.58 -4.97
N TYR A 60 -8.86 3.93 -6.18
CA TYR A 60 -9.84 4.99 -6.40
C TYR A 60 -11.24 4.51 -6.06
N ARG A 61 -11.87 5.13 -5.06
CA ARG A 61 -13.23 4.79 -4.63
C ARG A 61 -14.24 5.76 -5.23
N LYS A 62 -14.99 5.28 -6.24
CA LYS A 62 -16.03 6.06 -6.94
C LYS A 62 -17.06 6.71 -6.01
N GLN A 63 -17.47 6.03 -4.94
CA GLN A 63 -18.49 6.55 -4.01
C GLN A 63 -18.06 7.83 -3.28
N SER A 64 -16.76 7.96 -2.98
CA SER A 64 -16.19 9.11 -2.29
C SER A 64 -15.33 9.99 -3.20
N GLN A 65 -15.22 9.64 -4.49
CA GLN A 65 -14.41 10.32 -5.51
C GLN A 65 -12.96 10.60 -5.05
N CYS A 66 -12.38 9.69 -4.26
CA CYS A 66 -11.06 9.86 -3.69
C CYS A 66 -10.25 8.56 -3.73
N TRP A 67 -8.93 8.71 -3.72
CA TRP A 67 -8.00 7.61 -3.53
C TRP A 67 -7.94 7.25 -2.05
N LEU A 68 -8.13 5.97 -1.76
CA LEU A 68 -8.02 5.42 -0.41
C LEU A 68 -6.88 4.43 -0.35
N ALA A 69 -6.18 4.44 0.78
CA ALA A 69 -5.26 3.37 1.12
C ALA A 69 -6.07 2.08 1.34
N ALA A 70 -5.56 0.97 0.83
CA ALA A 70 -6.15 -0.35 0.97
C ALA A 70 -5.05 -1.40 1.21
N LEU A 71 -5.36 -2.38 2.04
CA LEU A 71 -4.53 -3.55 2.24
C LEU A 71 -5.02 -4.65 1.28
N LEU A 72 -4.11 -5.21 0.48
CA LEU A 72 -4.44 -6.39 -0.32
C LEU A 72 -4.55 -7.61 0.59
N LEU A 73 -5.66 -8.34 0.49
CA LEU A 73 -5.87 -9.55 1.26
C LEU A 73 -5.39 -10.77 0.46
N PRO A 74 -4.77 -11.77 1.11
CA PRO A 74 -4.58 -13.07 0.49
C PRO A 74 -5.93 -13.77 0.33
N LEU A 75 -6.03 -14.73 -0.60
CA LEU A 75 -7.22 -15.57 -0.72
C LEU A 75 -7.40 -16.50 0.49
N THR A 76 -6.28 -16.81 1.16
CA THR A 76 -6.18 -17.75 2.27
C THR A 76 -5.30 -17.16 3.37
N ASP A 77 -5.44 -17.62 4.61
CA ASP A 77 -4.66 -17.13 5.77
C ASP A 77 -4.56 -15.60 5.90
N LEU A 78 -5.67 -14.94 6.24
CA LEU A 78 -5.68 -13.50 6.53
C LEU A 78 -4.86 -13.11 7.77
N LYS A 79 -4.58 -14.08 8.67
CA LYS A 79 -3.77 -13.81 9.87
C LYS A 79 -2.33 -13.48 9.48
N SER A 80 -1.81 -14.09 8.41
CA SER A 80 -0.50 -13.74 7.84
C SER A 80 -0.35 -12.24 7.52
N VAL A 81 -1.46 -11.59 7.18
CA VAL A 81 -1.51 -10.15 6.87
C VAL A 81 -2.03 -9.28 8.02
N GLY A 82 -2.24 -9.89 9.19
CA GLY A 82 -2.66 -9.21 10.42
C GLY A 82 -4.15 -8.92 10.52
N ILE A 83 -4.96 -9.67 9.78
CA ILE A 83 -6.42 -9.57 9.82
C ILE A 83 -6.97 -10.84 10.49
N SER A 84 -7.56 -10.68 11.67
CA SER A 84 -8.13 -11.79 12.46
C SER A 84 -9.56 -12.15 12.02
N ALA A 85 -9.76 -12.34 10.71
CA ALA A 85 -11.07 -12.64 10.10
C ALA A 85 -10.90 -13.65 8.96
N THR A 86 -12.00 -14.13 8.39
CA THR A 86 -12.01 -14.95 7.16
C THR A 86 -12.60 -14.14 6.00
N LEU A 87 -12.33 -14.51 4.73
CA LEU A 87 -13.00 -13.87 3.60
C LEU A 87 -14.53 -13.99 3.70
N GLU A 88 -15.02 -15.09 4.29
CA GLU A 88 -16.44 -15.29 4.55
C GLU A 88 -16.98 -14.32 5.61
N SER A 89 -16.32 -14.18 6.76
CA SER A 89 -16.78 -13.27 7.83
C SER A 89 -16.71 -11.80 7.40
N LEU A 90 -15.84 -11.47 6.45
CA LEU A 90 -15.78 -10.15 5.80
C LEU A 90 -16.85 -9.96 4.70
N GLY A 91 -17.66 -10.99 4.42
CA GLY A 91 -18.73 -10.94 3.42
C GLY A 91 -18.23 -10.97 1.97
N LEU A 92 -16.96 -11.28 1.73
CA LEU A 92 -16.38 -11.34 0.38
C LEU A 92 -16.80 -12.60 -0.39
N SER A 93 -17.21 -13.65 0.31
CA SER A 93 -17.71 -14.90 -0.29
C SER A 93 -18.96 -14.69 -1.15
N ARG A 94 -19.94 -13.90 -0.65
CA ARG A 94 -21.22 -13.64 -1.32
C ARG A 94 -21.10 -12.85 -2.63
N LYS A 95 -19.97 -12.17 -2.82
CA LYS A 95 -19.68 -11.33 -4.00
C LYS A 95 -18.39 -11.76 -4.68
N ALA A 96 -18.03 -13.04 -4.58
CA ALA A 96 -16.83 -13.58 -5.18
C ALA A 96 -16.87 -13.39 -6.72
N PRO A 97 -15.79 -12.88 -7.33
CA PRO A 97 -15.70 -12.67 -8.77
C PRO A 97 -15.52 -13.99 -9.53
N SER A 98 -15.72 -13.95 -10.85
CA SER A 98 -15.55 -15.10 -11.75
C SER A 98 -14.12 -15.67 -11.79
N CYS A 99 -13.13 -14.99 -11.24
CA CYS A 99 -11.74 -15.46 -11.22
C CYS A 99 -11.40 -16.38 -10.05
N VAL A 100 -12.30 -16.50 -9.07
CA VAL A 100 -12.08 -17.28 -7.84
C VAL A 100 -13.16 -18.35 -7.70
N THR A 101 -12.82 -19.45 -7.03
CA THR A 101 -13.75 -20.49 -6.58
C THR A 101 -13.54 -20.78 -5.10
N TYR A 102 -14.56 -21.32 -4.43
CA TYR A 102 -14.45 -21.81 -3.06
C TYR A 102 -14.28 -23.33 -3.09
N ASN A 103 -13.17 -23.82 -2.55
CA ASN A 103 -12.91 -25.26 -2.46
C ASN A 103 -13.46 -25.76 -1.12
N VAL A 104 -14.50 -26.59 -1.19
CA VAL A 104 -15.21 -27.12 -0.01
C VAL A 104 -14.31 -28.07 0.80
N ASN A 105 -13.34 -28.73 0.16
CA ASN A 105 -12.45 -29.67 0.82
C ASN A 105 -11.38 -28.96 1.66
N SER A 106 -10.77 -27.90 1.11
CA SER A 106 -9.78 -27.09 1.84
C SER A 106 -10.43 -26.02 2.72
N GLY A 107 -11.69 -25.67 2.45
CA GLY A 107 -12.39 -24.56 3.11
C GLY A 107 -11.87 -23.19 2.68
N GLU A 108 -11.14 -23.12 1.56
CA GLU A 108 -10.38 -21.96 1.13
C GLU A 108 -10.79 -21.46 -0.25
N PHE A 109 -10.47 -20.18 -0.53
CA PHE A 109 -10.65 -19.60 -1.85
C PHE A 109 -9.43 -19.85 -2.71
N GLU A 110 -9.66 -20.25 -3.96
CA GLU A 110 -8.60 -20.57 -4.92
C GLU A 110 -8.84 -19.86 -6.25
N TRP A 111 -7.76 -19.55 -6.96
CA TRP A 111 -7.84 -19.09 -8.34
C TRP A 111 -8.40 -20.21 -9.23
N ARG A 112 -9.34 -19.88 -10.10
CA ARG A 112 -9.72 -20.80 -11.18
C ARG A 112 -8.56 -20.98 -12.15
N ASP A 113 -8.50 -22.11 -12.84
CA ASP A 113 -7.32 -22.54 -13.59
C ASP A 113 -6.84 -21.50 -14.63
N GLU A 114 -7.75 -20.91 -15.40
CA GLU A 114 -7.40 -19.88 -16.39
C GLU A 114 -6.86 -18.58 -15.78
N TYR A 115 -7.18 -18.35 -14.52
CA TYR A 115 -6.75 -17.21 -13.74
C TYR A 115 -5.53 -17.53 -12.89
N ARG A 116 -4.99 -18.76 -12.83
CA ARG A 116 -3.74 -19.06 -12.09
C ARG A 116 -2.53 -18.34 -12.69
N ASP A 117 -1.39 -18.38 -12.01
CA ASP A 117 -0.16 -17.73 -12.49
C ASP A 117 0.26 -18.33 -13.83
N GLY A 118 0.55 -17.47 -14.81
CA GLY A 118 0.79 -17.87 -16.20
C GLY A 118 -0.47 -18.20 -17.01
N GLY A 119 -1.66 -18.23 -16.38
CA GLY A 119 -2.93 -18.46 -17.06
C GLY A 119 -3.35 -17.31 -17.98
N ARG A 120 -4.14 -17.62 -19.02
CA ARG A 120 -4.55 -16.67 -20.07
C ARG A 120 -5.35 -15.47 -19.52
N LEU A 121 -6.10 -15.66 -18.44
CA LEU A 121 -6.92 -14.62 -17.79
C LEU A 121 -6.29 -14.10 -16.49
N SER A 122 -5.03 -14.42 -16.22
CA SER A 122 -4.33 -13.97 -15.00
C SER A 122 -4.33 -12.45 -14.81
N HIS A 123 -4.29 -11.69 -15.92
CA HIS A 123 -4.36 -10.23 -15.92
C HIS A 123 -5.75 -9.65 -15.61
N GLU A 124 -6.82 -10.46 -15.70
CA GLU A 124 -8.19 -10.07 -15.41
C GLU A 124 -8.62 -10.34 -13.96
N ARG A 125 -7.70 -10.84 -13.12
CA ARG A 125 -7.98 -11.10 -11.72
C ARG A 125 -8.51 -9.87 -11.00
N LYS A 126 -9.47 -10.12 -10.12
CA LYS A 126 -9.87 -9.21 -9.07
C LYS A 126 -9.35 -9.73 -7.73
N PHE A 127 -8.81 -8.83 -6.93
CA PHE A 127 -8.17 -9.14 -5.66
C PHE A 127 -9.04 -8.64 -4.51
N PRO A 128 -9.12 -9.40 -3.40
CA PRO A 128 -9.83 -8.94 -2.23
C PRO A 128 -8.99 -7.87 -1.53
N ILE A 129 -9.63 -6.79 -1.12
CA ILE A 129 -9.00 -5.69 -0.40
C ILE A 129 -9.86 -5.26 0.79
N ILE A 130 -9.21 -4.66 1.77
CA ILE A 130 -9.86 -3.90 2.84
C ILE A 130 -9.32 -2.47 2.85
N TYR A 131 -10.22 -1.49 2.83
CA TYR A 131 -9.84 -0.09 2.82
C TYR A 131 -9.46 0.38 4.23
N PHE A 132 -8.46 1.25 4.32
CA PHE A 132 -8.27 2.08 5.50
C PHE A 132 -9.30 3.23 5.44
N SER A 133 -10.51 2.96 5.92
CA SER A 133 -11.65 3.89 5.86
C SER A 133 -12.23 4.25 7.23
N SER A 134 -11.56 3.84 8.31
CA SER A 134 -12.01 4.01 9.70
C SER A 134 -10.80 4.13 10.62
N SER A 135 -10.96 4.81 11.75
CA SER A 135 -9.95 4.85 12.83
C SER A 135 -9.84 3.52 13.57
N LYS A 136 -10.91 2.72 13.55
CA LYS A 136 -10.98 1.39 14.17
C LYS A 136 -10.67 0.30 13.14
N PHE A 137 -9.62 0.46 12.33
CA PHE A 137 -9.26 -0.56 11.35
C PHE A 137 -8.77 -1.84 12.05
N PRO A 138 -9.19 -3.05 11.59
CA PRO A 138 -9.99 -3.33 10.39
C PRO A 138 -11.50 -3.26 10.58
N GLU A 139 -12.01 -3.08 11.81
CA GLU A 139 -13.44 -2.99 12.08
C GLU A 139 -14.12 -1.81 11.33
N CYS A 140 -15.34 -2.04 10.88
CA CYS A 140 -16.15 -1.07 10.12
C CYS A 140 -15.51 -0.56 8.81
N SER A 141 -14.46 -1.22 8.33
CA SER A 141 -13.79 -0.82 7.10
C SER A 141 -14.56 -1.32 5.88
N ALA A 142 -14.56 -0.53 4.81
CA ALA A 142 -15.10 -0.98 3.54
C ALA A 142 -14.22 -2.11 2.98
N ILE A 143 -14.83 -3.09 2.32
CA ILE A 143 -14.16 -4.29 1.80
C ILE A 143 -14.70 -4.55 0.39
N GLY A 144 -13.87 -5.10 -0.50
CA GLY A 144 -14.34 -5.44 -1.84
C GLY A 144 -13.32 -6.16 -2.70
N TRP A 145 -13.75 -6.49 -3.91
CA TRP A 145 -12.91 -7.08 -4.96
C TRP A 145 -12.54 -6.02 -5.99
N VAL A 146 -11.25 -5.85 -6.27
CA VAL A 146 -10.73 -4.79 -7.15
C VAL A 146 -9.87 -5.39 -8.27
N PRO A 147 -10.06 -5.01 -9.54
CA PRO A 147 -9.22 -5.42 -10.65
C PRO A 147 -7.73 -5.08 -10.43
N ALA A 148 -6.83 -5.94 -10.87
CA ALA A 148 -5.38 -5.71 -10.77
C ALA A 148 -4.95 -4.33 -11.28
N LYS A 149 -5.52 -3.91 -12.42
CA LYS A 149 -5.24 -2.63 -13.09
C LYS A 149 -5.61 -1.39 -12.29
N ASP A 150 -6.53 -1.53 -11.33
CA ASP A 150 -7.02 -0.43 -10.50
C ASP A 150 -6.20 -0.29 -9.19
N LEU A 151 -5.23 -1.18 -8.97
CA LEU A 151 -4.33 -1.13 -7.82
C LEU A 151 -3.07 -0.33 -8.17
N ARG A 152 -2.78 0.70 -7.37
CA ARG A 152 -1.53 1.45 -7.46
C ARG A 152 -0.66 1.12 -6.25
N LEU A 153 0.48 0.45 -6.47
CA LEU A 153 1.38 0.10 -5.37
C LEU A 153 1.83 1.36 -4.66
N GLN A 154 1.71 1.37 -3.33
CA GLN A 154 1.98 2.55 -2.54
C GLN A 154 2.93 2.25 -1.40
N ASP A 155 4.00 3.04 -1.32
CA ASP A 155 4.88 3.03 -0.17
C ASP A 155 4.22 3.80 1.01
N GLU A 156 4.24 3.21 2.20
CA GLU A 156 3.61 3.79 3.39
C GLU A 156 4.17 5.16 3.78
N SER A 157 5.46 5.42 3.52
CA SER A 157 6.15 6.67 3.85
C SER A 157 5.76 7.82 2.92
N THR A 158 5.29 7.49 1.71
CA THR A 158 4.92 8.45 0.67
C THR A 158 3.46 8.86 0.70
N LEU A 159 2.61 8.12 1.44
CA LEU A 159 1.23 8.54 1.71
C LEU A 159 1.22 9.97 2.27
N GLN A 160 0.25 10.81 1.92
CA GLN A 160 0.13 12.15 2.50
C GLN A 160 -1.24 12.32 3.16
N PRO A 161 -1.34 12.81 4.42
CA PRO A 161 -2.63 12.96 5.11
C PRO A 161 -3.64 13.87 4.43
N SER A 162 -3.14 14.85 3.67
CA SER A 162 -3.94 15.76 2.86
C SER A 162 -4.53 15.13 1.60
N ALA A 163 -3.92 14.05 1.09
CA ALA A 163 -4.31 13.41 -0.16
C ALA A 163 -5.07 12.10 0.07
N VAL A 164 -4.75 11.39 1.16
CA VAL A 164 -5.25 10.05 1.45
C VAL A 164 -5.83 10.00 2.87
N PRO A 165 -7.17 9.96 2.99
CA PRO A 165 -7.85 9.77 4.26
C PRO A 165 -7.32 8.57 5.03
N TYR A 166 -7.29 8.66 6.36
CA TYR A 166 -6.87 7.60 7.27
C TYR A 166 -5.45 7.02 7.02
N CYS A 167 -4.60 7.70 6.26
CA CYS A 167 -3.23 7.21 6.00
C CYS A 167 -2.41 7.01 7.29
N GLY A 168 -2.66 7.81 8.34
CA GLY A 168 -2.03 7.60 9.66
C GLY A 168 -2.36 6.23 10.24
N VAL A 169 -3.60 5.76 10.06
CA VAL A 169 -4.05 4.42 10.46
C VAL A 169 -3.35 3.36 9.61
N ALA A 170 -3.28 3.57 8.29
CA ALA A 170 -2.58 2.67 7.37
C ALA A 170 -1.10 2.49 7.76
N ARG A 171 -0.37 3.59 7.93
CA ARG A 171 1.04 3.56 8.37
C ARG A 171 1.20 2.88 9.72
N ALA A 172 0.35 3.22 10.70
CA ALA A 172 0.42 2.61 12.02
C ALA A 172 0.14 1.10 11.98
N PHE A 173 -0.77 0.64 11.12
CA PHE A 173 -1.04 -0.78 10.92
C PHE A 173 0.15 -1.49 10.28
N MET A 174 0.68 -0.96 9.17
CA MET A 174 1.79 -1.56 8.44
C MET A 174 3.05 -1.65 9.31
N LYS A 175 3.40 -0.59 10.05
CA LYS A 175 4.50 -0.62 11.04
C LYS A 175 4.33 -1.71 12.09
N ARG A 176 3.16 -1.77 12.74
CA ARG A 176 2.87 -2.78 13.77
C ARG A 176 3.00 -4.19 13.22
N ARG A 177 2.52 -4.43 12.01
CA ARG A 177 2.62 -5.73 11.35
C ARG A 177 4.06 -6.13 11.04
N THR A 178 4.87 -5.21 10.53
CA THR A 178 6.30 -5.45 10.28
C THR A 178 7.03 -5.77 11.58
N SER A 179 6.80 -4.99 12.64
CA SER A 179 7.37 -5.28 13.97
C SER A 179 6.98 -6.66 14.48
N ARG A 180 5.71 -7.06 14.32
CA ARG A 180 5.24 -8.39 14.75
C ARG A 180 5.94 -9.51 13.99
N ARG A 181 6.07 -9.40 12.66
CA ARG A 181 6.77 -10.41 11.84
C ARG A 181 8.23 -10.56 12.26
N ILE A 182 8.94 -9.46 12.47
CA ILE A 182 10.32 -9.48 12.95
C ILE A 182 10.43 -10.17 14.32
N ALA A 183 9.46 -9.93 15.21
CA ALA A 183 9.44 -10.59 16.52
C ALA A 183 9.16 -12.10 16.39
N GLU A 184 8.20 -12.50 15.55
CA GLU A 184 7.86 -13.90 15.29
C GLU A 184 9.04 -14.67 14.66
N ASP A 185 9.75 -14.05 13.72
CA ASP A 185 10.93 -14.64 13.08
C ASP A 185 12.07 -14.84 14.09
N LYS A 186 12.35 -13.85 14.95
CA LYS A 186 13.34 -14.00 16.03
C LYS A 186 13.00 -15.13 17.00
N VAL A 187 11.72 -15.28 17.35
CA VAL A 187 11.26 -16.39 18.21
C VAL A 187 11.46 -17.72 17.51
N ARG A 188 11.18 -17.80 16.20
CA ARG A 188 11.40 -19.01 15.40
C ARG A 188 12.89 -19.36 15.33
N ASP A 189 13.76 -18.39 15.09
CA ASP A 189 15.21 -18.60 15.03
C ASP A 189 15.74 -19.12 16.36
N LEU A 190 15.32 -18.52 17.48
CA LEU A 190 15.67 -18.99 18.82
C LEU A 190 15.17 -20.41 19.08
N ASN A 191 13.92 -20.72 18.72
CA ASN A 191 13.38 -22.07 18.87
C ASN A 191 14.12 -23.09 18.00
N SER A 192 14.52 -22.70 16.79
CA SER A 192 15.32 -23.55 15.90
C SER A 192 16.66 -23.87 16.54
N LEU A 193 17.38 -22.87 17.08
CA LEU A 193 18.65 -23.06 17.80
C LEU A 193 18.50 -23.97 19.02
N LEU A 194 17.43 -23.81 19.80
CA LEU A 194 17.16 -24.62 20.99
C LEU A 194 16.74 -26.06 20.67
N SER A 195 16.19 -26.29 19.47
CA SER A 195 15.79 -27.62 19.01
C SER A 195 16.93 -28.41 18.35
N MET A 196 18.10 -27.81 18.15
CA MET A 196 19.25 -28.50 17.56
C MET A 196 19.78 -29.59 18.50
N THR A 197 20.14 -30.73 17.93
CA THR A 197 20.85 -31.76 18.69
C THR A 197 22.25 -31.24 19.05
N PRO A 198 22.85 -31.70 20.16
CA PRO A 198 24.17 -31.24 20.59
C PRO A 198 25.25 -31.33 19.49
N ALA A 199 25.23 -32.38 18.67
CA ALA A 199 26.18 -32.56 17.57
C ALA A 199 26.03 -31.49 16.45
N HIS A 200 24.80 -31.11 16.11
CA HIS A 200 24.55 -30.07 15.11
C HIS A 200 24.85 -28.66 15.63
N PHE A 201 24.60 -28.43 16.92
CA PHE A 201 24.91 -27.15 17.56
C PHE A 201 26.42 -26.91 17.64
N PHE A 202 27.20 -27.95 17.94
CA PHE A 202 28.67 -27.88 17.93
C PHE A 202 29.23 -27.56 16.53
N ASN A 203 28.74 -28.20 15.47
CA ASN A 203 29.18 -27.90 14.10
C ASN A 203 28.80 -26.46 13.68
N PHE A 204 27.61 -25.98 14.05
CA PHE A 204 27.17 -24.61 13.76
C PHE A 204 28.06 -23.54 14.43
N ILE A 205 28.54 -23.80 15.65
CA ILE A 205 29.48 -22.92 16.35
C ILE A 205 30.85 -22.93 15.65
N VAL A 206 31.34 -24.10 15.22
CA VAL A 206 32.66 -24.25 14.60
C VAL A 206 32.72 -23.66 13.19
N ASP A 207 31.61 -23.64 12.44
CA ASP A 207 31.52 -23.06 11.09
C ASP A 207 31.26 -21.53 11.07
N SER A 208 31.10 -20.88 12.24
CA SER A 208 30.77 -19.45 12.35
C SER A 208 32.00 -18.53 12.57
N ASP A 209 33.22 -19.07 12.57
CA ASP A 209 34.51 -18.35 12.58
C ASP A 209 35.14 -18.30 11.17
#